data_AF-A0A421CA46-F1
#
_entry.id   AF-A0A421CA46-F1
#
_cell.length_a   1.000
_cell.length_b   1.000
_cell.length_c   1.000
_cell.angle_alpha   90.00
_cell.angle_beta   90.00
_cell.angle_gamma   90.00
#
_symmetry.space_group_name_H-M   'P 1'
#
loop_
_entity.id
_entity.type
_entity.pdbx_description
1 polymer ?
#
loop_
_entity_poly.entity_id
_entity_poly.type
_entity_poly.pdbx_seq_one_letter_code
_entity_poly.pdbx_strand_id
1 'polypeptide(L)'
;MFDKRVIFLPVDERFCTRDYFLLLARAANIDVVTPPKVYLGAKKTPPDLRRLSKWLEETVLPGDYLVISVDMLVHGGLIPSRISLDTLDTLIERLGLLEELKKSDVKIYATTTITRTPFYNSSEEEPDYWQYFGLDMYDLSRLLARSFRGEMVHRSMIEKIGKIPSHFVTDYLVRRIRNRKLVSSVIELVDKGVIDFLNLVLDDNSKESISLAESEIHRAMVDSLKIGSRVSIHAGADEATLSLLARVLSESVGEIPTFEVHYASPEHKDFIPPYEGSPLYQGIQNHIEAAGGKVVDSAGEILLLANNPEVGLDSAQQLSAPTDLSAYDRFFREIEAADSIIKGIADVKYTNGADNYLVEELLKRSELNWLETNYSAWNTAGNTLGTVCAHSIVQLLGSKGLLKVDQSRIKELQAIFFLEHWAFQSNIRKRLLVEAEKRGSKPWTVIPVESWAEGFVRSELTPYIPPVRDALEMEFEIERLFFPWHRSFELGLSILQKDDPRGD
;
A
#
# COMPACT_ATOMS: atom_id res chain seq x y z
N MET A 1 -9.73 -25.57 -3.85
CA MET A 1 -8.83 -24.84 -4.76
C MET A 1 -9.64 -23.72 -5.39
N PHE A 2 -9.13 -22.50 -5.39
CA PHE A 2 -9.84 -21.35 -5.95
C PHE A 2 -10.02 -21.50 -7.46
N ASP A 3 -11.27 -21.38 -7.95
CA ASP A 3 -11.64 -21.60 -9.36
C ASP A 3 -12.49 -20.45 -9.94
N LYS A 4 -12.58 -19.33 -9.21
CA LYS A 4 -13.40 -18.18 -9.58
C LYS A 4 -12.55 -17.10 -10.23
N ARG A 5 -13.22 -16.21 -10.97
CA ARG A 5 -12.60 -15.04 -11.58
C ARG A 5 -12.66 -13.85 -10.62
N VAL A 6 -11.59 -13.07 -10.61
CA VAL A 6 -11.48 -11.83 -9.83
C VAL A 6 -11.53 -10.63 -10.78
N ILE A 7 -12.55 -9.80 -10.65
CA ILE A 7 -12.63 -8.51 -11.32
C ILE A 7 -11.91 -7.47 -10.46
N PHE A 8 -10.84 -6.90 -11.00
CA PHE A 8 -9.97 -5.98 -10.28
C PHE A 8 -10.05 -4.55 -10.84
N LEU A 9 -10.57 -3.63 -10.03
CA LEU A 9 -10.50 -2.19 -10.27
C LEU A 9 -9.47 -1.56 -9.32
N PRO A 10 -8.27 -1.18 -9.82
CA PRO A 10 -7.18 -0.72 -8.97
C PRO A 10 -7.44 0.68 -8.38
N VAL A 11 -6.65 1.05 -7.37
CA VAL A 11 -6.64 2.39 -6.77
C VAL A 11 -6.24 3.47 -7.78
N ASP A 12 -5.23 3.17 -8.59
CA ASP A 12 -4.77 3.96 -9.74
C ASP A 12 -3.96 3.05 -10.69
N GLU A 13 -3.24 3.62 -11.65
CA GLU A 13 -2.50 2.88 -12.66
C GLU A 13 -1.01 2.67 -12.33
N ARG A 14 -0.57 3.04 -11.12
CA ARG A 14 0.83 2.89 -10.69
C ARG A 14 1.25 1.43 -10.57
N PHE A 15 2.56 1.23 -10.62
CA PHE A 15 3.18 -0.09 -10.50
C PHE A 15 2.88 -0.74 -9.14
N CYS A 16 3.03 0.01 -8.05
CA CYS A 16 2.84 -0.48 -6.69
C CYS A 16 1.38 -0.79 -6.32
N THR A 17 0.40 -0.14 -6.94
CA THR A 17 -1.04 -0.31 -6.63
C THR A 17 -1.73 -1.30 -7.57
N ARG A 18 -1.33 -1.33 -8.85
CA ARG A 18 -1.94 -2.18 -9.88
C ARG A 18 -1.08 -3.39 -10.20
N ASP A 19 0.18 -3.18 -10.51
CA ASP A 19 1.01 -4.26 -11.06
C ASP A 19 1.46 -5.23 -9.96
N TYR A 20 1.68 -4.79 -8.71
CA TYR A 20 1.91 -5.70 -7.57
C TYR A 20 0.74 -6.68 -7.36
N PHE A 21 -0.52 -6.20 -7.44
CA PHE A 21 -1.71 -7.05 -7.41
C PHE A 21 -1.67 -8.11 -8.53
N LEU A 22 -1.41 -7.68 -9.76
CA LEU A 22 -1.41 -8.57 -10.91
C LEU A 22 -0.25 -9.58 -10.89
N LEU A 23 0.92 -9.18 -10.39
CA LEU A 23 2.07 -10.06 -10.24
C LEU A 23 1.80 -11.13 -9.18
N LEU A 24 1.28 -10.75 -8.00
CA LEU A 24 0.94 -11.71 -6.96
C LEU A 24 -0.20 -12.65 -7.40
N ALA A 25 -1.24 -12.10 -8.04
CA ALA A 25 -2.34 -12.91 -8.57
C ALA A 25 -1.88 -13.90 -9.64
N ARG A 26 -0.98 -13.49 -10.53
CA ARG A 26 -0.35 -14.39 -11.52
C ARG A 26 0.46 -15.48 -10.82
N ALA A 27 1.26 -15.13 -9.81
CA ALA A 27 2.02 -16.09 -9.04
C ALA A 27 1.10 -17.09 -8.30
N ALA A 28 -0.08 -16.65 -7.87
CA ALA A 28 -1.12 -17.50 -7.29
C ALA A 28 -2.00 -18.25 -8.32
N ASN A 29 -1.72 -18.09 -9.63
CA ASN A 29 -2.49 -18.64 -10.75
C ASN A 29 -4.00 -18.29 -10.69
N ILE A 30 -4.29 -17.02 -10.39
CA ILE A 30 -5.65 -16.48 -10.28
C ILE A 30 -6.06 -15.82 -11.61
N ASP A 31 -7.27 -16.13 -12.09
CA ASP A 31 -7.86 -15.47 -13.24
C ASP A 31 -8.33 -14.07 -12.86
N VAL A 32 -7.51 -13.06 -13.15
CA VAL A 32 -7.81 -11.65 -12.90
C VAL A 32 -8.18 -10.95 -14.20
N VAL A 33 -9.35 -10.30 -14.18
CA VAL A 33 -9.78 -9.39 -15.24
C VAL A 33 -9.77 -7.96 -14.70
N THR A 34 -9.00 -7.09 -15.33
CA THR A 34 -8.78 -5.69 -14.91
C THR A 34 -8.89 -4.78 -16.14
N PRO A 35 -9.29 -3.51 -16.01
CA PRO A 35 -9.41 -2.65 -17.18
C PRO A 35 -8.03 -2.46 -17.85
N PRO A 36 -7.97 -2.30 -19.18
CA PRO A 36 -6.75 -1.91 -19.87
C PRO A 36 -6.17 -0.64 -19.23
N LYS A 37 -4.84 -0.54 -19.10
CA LYS A 37 -4.19 0.61 -18.44
C LYS A 37 -4.59 1.96 -19.05
N VAL A 38 -4.85 2.00 -20.37
CA VAL A 38 -5.34 3.20 -21.10
C VAL A 38 -6.76 3.63 -20.73
N TYR A 39 -7.51 2.83 -19.97
CA TYR A 39 -8.83 3.20 -19.44
C TYR A 39 -8.71 3.90 -18.08
N LEU A 40 -7.54 3.82 -17.44
CA LEU A 40 -7.26 4.44 -16.15
C LEU A 40 -6.76 5.87 -16.34
N GLY A 41 -6.84 6.65 -15.25
CA GLY A 41 -6.31 8.01 -15.20
C GLY A 41 -4.79 8.04 -15.19
N ALA A 42 -4.25 9.25 -15.05
CA ALA A 42 -2.83 9.46 -14.79
C ALA A 42 -2.59 10.62 -13.84
N LYS A 43 -2.07 10.33 -12.65
CA LYS A 43 -1.79 11.30 -11.58
C LYS A 43 -3.03 12.16 -11.27
N LYS A 44 -3.03 13.45 -11.62
CA LYS A 44 -4.16 14.39 -11.43
C LYS A 44 -5.25 14.27 -12.52
N THR A 45 -4.99 13.58 -13.60
CA THR A 45 -5.92 13.46 -14.73
C THR A 45 -6.83 12.25 -14.52
N PRO A 46 -8.13 12.43 -14.24
CA PRO A 46 -9.04 11.31 -14.12
C PRO A 46 -9.31 10.64 -15.49
N PRO A 47 -9.69 9.35 -15.50
CA PRO A 47 -10.16 8.66 -16.70
C PRO A 47 -11.55 9.12 -17.14
N ASP A 48 -12.01 8.59 -18.28
CA ASP A 48 -13.44 8.61 -18.62
C ASP A 48 -14.21 7.64 -17.71
N LEU A 49 -14.80 8.17 -16.65
CA LEU A 49 -15.57 7.39 -15.68
C LEU A 49 -16.75 6.64 -16.31
N ARG A 50 -17.41 7.20 -17.34
CA ARG A 50 -18.52 6.49 -18.00
C ARG A 50 -18.02 5.27 -18.75
N ARG A 51 -16.84 5.36 -19.36
CA ARG A 51 -16.18 4.22 -19.99
C ARG A 51 -15.81 3.13 -18.98
N LEU A 52 -15.32 3.52 -17.80
CA LEU A 52 -15.00 2.57 -16.73
C LEU A 52 -16.24 1.90 -16.14
N SER A 53 -17.31 2.66 -15.86
CA SER A 53 -18.59 2.11 -15.40
C SER A 53 -19.15 1.10 -16.40
N LYS A 54 -19.19 1.47 -17.69
CA LYS A 54 -19.66 0.57 -18.75
C LYS A 54 -18.79 -0.69 -18.86
N TRP A 55 -17.47 -0.54 -18.72
CA TRP A 55 -16.56 -1.70 -18.73
C TRP A 55 -16.89 -2.67 -17.58
N LEU A 56 -17.17 -2.18 -16.36
CA LEU A 56 -17.58 -3.02 -15.23
C LEU A 56 -18.90 -3.75 -15.53
N GLU A 57 -19.92 -3.02 -15.98
CA GLU A 57 -21.25 -3.57 -16.30
C GLU A 57 -21.19 -4.67 -17.36
N GLU A 58 -20.36 -4.50 -18.39
CA GLU A 58 -20.21 -5.47 -19.49
C GLU A 58 -19.29 -6.65 -19.13
N THR A 59 -18.40 -6.49 -18.15
CA THR A 59 -17.38 -7.50 -17.80
C THR A 59 -17.82 -8.41 -16.68
N VAL A 60 -18.51 -7.89 -15.66
CA VAL A 60 -18.92 -8.65 -14.47
C VAL A 60 -19.92 -9.73 -14.85
N LEU A 61 -19.66 -10.95 -14.38
CA LEU A 61 -20.51 -12.13 -14.57
C LEU A 61 -20.95 -12.70 -13.21
N PRO A 62 -22.04 -13.49 -13.19
CA PRO A 62 -22.47 -14.13 -11.95
C PRO A 62 -21.41 -15.04 -11.33
N GLY A 63 -21.26 -14.94 -10.00
CA GLY A 63 -20.28 -15.70 -9.23
C GLY A 63 -18.86 -15.12 -9.22
N ASP A 64 -18.63 -13.96 -9.85
CA ASP A 64 -17.35 -13.24 -9.76
C ASP A 64 -17.09 -12.71 -8.35
N TYR A 65 -15.79 -12.58 -8.04
CA TYR A 65 -15.30 -11.78 -6.93
C TYR A 65 -14.81 -10.43 -7.45
N LEU A 66 -15.24 -9.34 -6.82
CA LEU A 66 -14.83 -7.98 -7.16
C LEU A 66 -13.87 -7.49 -6.07
N VAL A 67 -12.67 -7.07 -6.47
CA VAL A 67 -11.76 -6.28 -5.64
C VAL A 67 -11.67 -4.89 -6.24
N ILE A 68 -12.27 -3.89 -5.59
CA ILE A 68 -12.51 -2.59 -6.20
C ILE A 68 -12.07 -1.43 -5.32
N SER A 69 -11.44 -0.43 -5.93
CA SER A 69 -11.28 0.89 -5.30
C SER A 69 -12.51 1.76 -5.56
N VAL A 70 -13.18 2.19 -4.48
CA VAL A 70 -14.28 3.16 -4.56
C VAL A 70 -13.75 4.50 -5.08
N ASP A 71 -12.53 4.91 -4.69
CA ASP A 71 -11.91 6.14 -5.18
C ASP A 71 -11.72 6.12 -6.70
N MET A 72 -11.30 4.98 -7.29
CA MET A 72 -11.27 4.83 -8.75
C MET A 72 -12.68 4.88 -9.36
N LEU A 73 -13.65 4.20 -8.75
CA LEU A 73 -15.02 4.14 -9.25
C LEU A 73 -15.69 5.52 -9.31
N VAL A 74 -15.62 6.31 -8.23
CA VAL A 74 -16.41 7.54 -8.11
C VAL A 74 -15.62 8.81 -8.43
N HIS A 75 -14.31 8.82 -8.19
CA HIS A 75 -13.44 9.97 -8.45
C HIS A 75 -12.49 9.78 -9.64
N GLY A 76 -12.18 8.55 -10.02
CA GLY A 76 -11.22 8.26 -11.07
C GLY A 76 -9.79 8.03 -10.58
N GLY A 77 -9.62 7.83 -9.28
CA GLY A 77 -8.37 7.40 -8.65
C GLY A 77 -8.11 8.11 -7.33
N LEU A 78 -7.02 7.71 -6.65
CA LEU A 78 -6.62 8.27 -5.36
C LEU A 78 -6.34 9.79 -5.42
N ILE A 79 -5.49 10.26 -6.33
CA ILE A 79 -5.22 11.71 -6.46
C ILE A 79 -6.48 12.47 -6.91
N PRO A 80 -7.25 12.01 -7.92
CA PRO A 80 -8.52 12.62 -8.28
C PRO A 80 -9.50 12.77 -7.10
N SER A 81 -9.52 11.84 -6.14
CA SER A 81 -10.39 11.97 -4.95
C SER A 81 -10.02 13.18 -4.07
N ARG A 82 -8.73 13.54 -4.02
CA ARG A 82 -8.20 14.71 -3.30
C ARG A 82 -8.58 16.03 -3.98
N ILE A 83 -8.58 16.07 -5.33
CA ILE A 83 -8.72 17.32 -6.11
C ILE A 83 -10.07 17.52 -6.81
N SER A 84 -10.90 16.49 -6.94
CA SER A 84 -12.21 16.59 -7.63
C SER A 84 -13.11 17.67 -7.04
N LEU A 85 -13.85 18.34 -7.92
CA LEU A 85 -14.89 19.33 -7.59
C LEU A 85 -16.32 18.75 -7.70
N ASP A 86 -16.45 17.44 -7.95
CA ASP A 86 -17.75 16.78 -8.04
C ASP A 86 -18.56 16.96 -6.75
N THR A 87 -19.88 17.05 -6.89
CA THR A 87 -20.80 17.15 -5.76
C THR A 87 -20.99 15.79 -5.08
N LEU A 88 -21.42 15.78 -3.83
CA LEU A 88 -21.75 14.51 -3.15
C LEU A 88 -22.80 13.71 -3.93
N ASP A 89 -23.85 14.36 -4.44
CA ASP A 89 -24.92 13.69 -5.20
C ASP A 89 -24.38 12.95 -6.42
N THR A 90 -23.46 13.58 -7.15
CA THR A 90 -22.76 12.94 -8.28
C THR A 90 -21.95 11.72 -7.86
N LEU A 91 -21.28 11.78 -6.71
CA LEU A 91 -20.49 10.65 -6.21
C LEU A 91 -21.38 9.49 -5.74
N ILE A 92 -22.52 9.81 -5.11
CA ILE A 92 -23.52 8.81 -4.69
C ILE A 92 -24.20 8.16 -5.89
N GLU A 93 -24.51 8.93 -6.94
CA GLU A 93 -25.03 8.39 -8.20
C GLU A 93 -24.06 7.35 -8.80
N ARG A 94 -22.76 7.68 -8.88
CA ARG A 94 -21.72 6.75 -9.37
C ARG A 94 -21.56 5.54 -8.45
N LEU A 95 -21.63 5.75 -7.13
CA LEU A 95 -21.55 4.68 -6.13
C LEU A 95 -22.69 3.66 -6.27
N GLY A 96 -23.86 4.09 -6.77
CA GLY A 96 -25.02 3.24 -7.05
C GLY A 96 -24.73 2.07 -8.00
N LEU A 97 -23.67 2.16 -8.81
CA LEU A 97 -23.22 1.04 -9.64
C LEU A 97 -22.94 -0.23 -8.81
N LEU A 98 -22.46 -0.11 -7.57
CA LEU A 98 -22.21 -1.27 -6.72
C LEU A 98 -23.48 -2.05 -6.37
N GLU A 99 -24.59 -1.35 -6.16
CA GLU A 99 -25.89 -1.99 -5.93
C GLU A 99 -26.38 -2.71 -7.19
N GLU A 100 -26.16 -2.13 -8.38
CA GLU A 100 -26.49 -2.77 -9.65
C GLU A 100 -25.64 -4.02 -9.91
N LEU A 101 -24.31 -3.95 -9.70
CA LEU A 101 -23.42 -5.10 -9.85
C LEU A 101 -23.78 -6.21 -8.86
N LYS A 102 -24.15 -5.87 -7.63
CA LYS A 102 -24.53 -6.85 -6.60
C LYS A 102 -25.72 -7.73 -6.99
N LYS A 103 -26.62 -7.25 -7.85
CA LYS A 103 -27.76 -8.03 -8.37
C LYS A 103 -27.34 -9.26 -9.18
N SER A 104 -26.08 -9.31 -9.64
CA SER A 104 -25.53 -10.43 -10.40
C SER A 104 -24.96 -11.56 -9.53
N ASP A 105 -25.29 -11.66 -8.24
CA ASP A 105 -24.77 -12.69 -7.33
C ASP A 105 -23.22 -12.72 -7.28
N VAL A 106 -22.64 -11.54 -7.02
CA VAL A 106 -21.19 -11.35 -6.88
C VAL A 106 -20.80 -11.07 -5.44
N LYS A 107 -19.51 -11.26 -5.14
CA LYS A 107 -18.90 -10.84 -3.87
C LYS A 107 -18.09 -9.56 -4.07
N ILE A 108 -18.32 -8.54 -3.26
CA ILE A 108 -17.67 -7.23 -3.41
C ILE A 108 -16.78 -6.94 -2.21
N TYR A 109 -15.47 -6.90 -2.45
CA TYR A 109 -14.44 -6.47 -1.53
C TYR A 109 -13.97 -5.09 -1.99
N ALA A 110 -14.19 -4.07 -1.17
CA ALA A 110 -13.97 -2.69 -1.57
C ALA A 110 -12.90 -2.02 -0.72
N THR A 111 -12.13 -1.11 -1.32
CA THR A 111 -11.32 -0.12 -0.59
C THR A 111 -11.92 1.27 -0.76
N THR A 112 -11.78 2.11 0.26
CA THR A 112 -11.99 3.56 0.11
C THR A 112 -11.06 4.30 1.06
N THR A 113 -10.73 5.54 0.73
CA THR A 113 -9.70 6.29 1.45
C THR A 113 -10.27 7.49 2.21
N ILE A 114 -9.85 7.63 3.46
CA ILE A 114 -9.92 8.89 4.21
C ILE A 114 -8.81 9.78 3.69
N THR A 115 -9.18 10.95 3.17
CA THR A 115 -8.22 11.88 2.53
C THR A 115 -7.06 12.21 3.47
N ARG A 116 -5.82 12.19 2.97
CA ARG A 116 -4.65 12.63 3.75
C ARG A 116 -4.64 14.11 4.08
N THR A 117 -3.76 14.52 5.01
CA THR A 117 -3.45 15.94 5.24
C THR A 117 -1.92 16.11 5.33
N PRO A 118 -1.23 16.37 4.21
CA PRO A 118 0.22 16.36 4.17
C PRO A 118 0.85 17.57 4.87
N PHE A 119 1.95 17.34 5.60
CA PHE A 119 2.65 18.36 6.39
C PHE A 119 3.74 19.11 5.60
N TYR A 120 3.46 19.47 4.35
CA TYR A 120 4.40 20.16 3.47
C TYR A 120 3.70 21.12 2.51
N ASN A 121 4.49 22.01 1.89
CA ASN A 121 4.04 22.94 0.86
C ASN A 121 4.37 22.39 -0.54
N SER A 122 3.42 21.69 -1.15
CA SER A 122 3.54 21.16 -2.52
C SER A 122 2.15 20.90 -3.08
N SER A 123 1.92 21.28 -4.33
CA SER A 123 0.70 20.97 -5.08
C SER A 123 0.86 19.73 -5.97
N GLU A 124 1.93 18.95 -5.84
CA GLU A 124 2.20 17.83 -6.76
C GLU A 124 1.04 16.82 -6.84
N GLU A 125 0.43 16.52 -5.70
CA GLU A 125 -0.70 15.59 -5.60
C GLU A 125 -1.93 16.24 -4.91
N GLU A 126 -1.79 17.49 -4.48
CA GLU A 126 -2.80 18.24 -3.72
C GLU A 126 -3.42 19.36 -4.57
N PRO A 127 -4.53 19.99 -4.13
CA PRO A 127 -5.02 21.22 -4.74
C PRO A 127 -3.93 22.30 -4.83
N ASP A 128 -4.01 23.17 -5.84
CA ASP A 128 -2.90 24.09 -6.18
C ASP A 128 -2.51 25.04 -5.02
N TYR A 129 -3.47 25.40 -4.18
CA TYR A 129 -3.20 26.26 -3.00
C TYR A 129 -2.30 25.59 -1.95
N TRP A 130 -2.16 24.26 -1.98
CA TRP A 130 -1.30 23.51 -1.05
C TRP A 130 0.18 23.86 -1.22
N GLN A 131 0.59 24.30 -2.42
CA GLN A 131 1.95 24.80 -2.66
C GLN A 131 2.30 26.00 -1.78
N TYR A 132 1.31 26.80 -1.37
CA TYR A 132 1.54 28.03 -0.64
C TYR A 132 1.07 27.95 0.82
N PHE A 133 0.01 27.19 1.08
CA PHE A 133 -0.67 27.15 2.39
C PHE A 133 -0.73 25.74 3.00
N GLY A 134 -0.01 24.75 2.46
CA GLY A 134 -0.09 23.36 2.90
C GLY A 134 0.24 23.16 4.39
N LEU A 135 1.33 23.77 4.87
CA LEU A 135 1.69 23.74 6.29
C LEU A 135 0.64 24.42 7.20
N ASP A 136 0.06 25.53 6.74
CA ASP A 136 -1.00 26.23 7.49
C ASP A 136 -2.30 25.42 7.51
N MET A 137 -2.65 24.74 6.41
CA MET A 137 -3.77 23.81 6.34
C MET A 137 -3.55 22.59 7.24
N TYR A 138 -2.34 22.03 7.25
CA TYR A 138 -1.97 20.93 8.15
C TYR A 138 -2.16 21.32 9.62
N ASP A 139 -1.68 22.49 10.03
CA ASP A 139 -1.88 22.98 11.39
C ASP A 139 -3.35 23.26 11.70
N LEU A 140 -4.11 23.83 10.76
CA LEU A 140 -5.57 23.99 10.91
C LEU A 140 -6.24 22.63 11.13
N SER A 141 -5.81 21.60 10.41
CA SER A 141 -6.30 20.23 10.55
C SER A 141 -6.08 19.67 11.97
N ARG A 142 -4.91 19.93 12.57
CA ARG A 142 -4.59 19.51 13.94
C ARG A 142 -5.49 20.22 14.95
N LEU A 143 -5.78 21.50 14.74
CA LEU A 143 -6.73 22.22 15.58
C LEU A 143 -8.15 21.66 15.41
N LEU A 144 -8.59 21.32 14.20
CA LEU A 144 -9.88 20.69 13.97
C LEU A 144 -9.97 19.32 14.66
N ALA A 145 -8.92 18.49 14.58
CA ALA A 145 -8.85 17.20 15.27
C ALA A 145 -8.95 17.34 16.79
N ARG A 146 -8.19 18.28 17.37
CA ARG A 146 -8.25 18.59 18.81
C ARG A 146 -9.63 19.09 19.23
N SER A 147 -10.23 19.98 18.44
CA SER A 147 -11.59 20.47 18.66
C SER A 147 -12.61 19.33 18.61
N PHE A 148 -12.45 18.39 17.68
CA PHE A 148 -13.31 17.21 17.57
C PHE A 148 -13.24 16.33 18.84
N ARG A 149 -12.04 16.23 19.44
CA ARG A 149 -11.81 15.51 20.70
C ARG A 149 -12.15 16.34 21.96
N GLY A 150 -12.86 17.46 21.80
CA GLY A 150 -13.37 18.28 22.90
C GLY A 150 -12.40 19.31 23.47
N GLU A 151 -11.23 19.53 22.85
CA GLU A 151 -10.30 20.55 23.30
C GLU A 151 -10.73 21.97 22.90
N MET A 152 -10.59 22.94 23.81
CA MET A 152 -10.91 24.34 23.55
C MET A 152 -9.80 25.02 22.74
N VAL A 153 -9.94 25.04 21.42
CA VAL A 153 -8.93 25.61 20.48
C VAL A 153 -9.44 26.78 19.62
N HIS A 154 -10.64 27.31 19.91
CA HIS A 154 -11.32 28.31 19.07
C HIS A 154 -10.47 29.53 18.72
N ARG A 155 -9.71 30.07 19.70
CA ARG A 155 -8.85 31.24 19.47
C ARG A 155 -7.73 30.94 18.47
N SER A 156 -7.02 29.83 18.66
CA SER A 156 -5.95 29.38 17.76
C SER A 156 -6.48 29.06 16.36
N MET A 157 -7.70 28.52 16.27
CA MET A 157 -8.35 28.21 15.00
C MET A 157 -8.69 29.49 14.22
N ILE A 158 -9.27 30.51 14.87
CA ILE A 158 -9.56 31.81 14.24
C ILE A 158 -8.27 32.46 13.73
N GLU A 159 -7.22 32.46 14.55
CA GLU A 159 -5.92 33.01 14.16
C GLU A 159 -5.34 32.28 12.94
N LYS A 160 -5.40 30.94 12.93
CA LYS A 160 -4.87 30.16 11.81
C LYS A 160 -5.70 30.34 10.54
N ILE A 161 -7.03 30.36 10.65
CA ILE A 161 -7.93 30.66 9.51
C ILE A 161 -7.61 32.05 8.93
N GLY A 162 -7.29 33.04 9.77
CA GLY A 162 -6.91 34.38 9.33
C GLY A 162 -5.61 34.46 8.51
N LYS A 163 -4.78 33.41 8.53
CA LYS A 163 -3.53 33.33 7.73
C LYS A 163 -3.74 32.74 6.33
N ILE A 164 -4.94 32.21 6.06
CA ILE A 164 -5.26 31.50 4.82
C ILE A 164 -6.41 32.23 4.11
N PRO A 165 -6.35 32.43 2.78
CA PRO A 165 -7.49 32.96 2.04
C PRO A 165 -8.77 32.16 2.30
N SER A 166 -9.86 32.84 2.63
CA SER A 166 -11.11 32.22 3.12
C SER A 166 -11.71 31.20 2.15
N HIS A 167 -11.55 31.41 0.84
CA HIS A 167 -12.03 30.49 -0.19
C HIS A 167 -11.25 29.16 -0.20
N PHE A 168 -9.95 29.16 0.13
CA PHE A 168 -9.16 27.92 0.27
C PHE A 168 -9.54 27.15 1.54
N VAL A 169 -9.79 27.85 2.65
CA VAL A 169 -10.32 27.21 3.87
C VAL A 169 -11.69 26.58 3.58
N THR A 170 -12.55 27.30 2.86
CA THR A 170 -13.89 26.82 2.49
C THR A 170 -13.79 25.58 1.59
N ASP A 171 -12.98 25.62 0.54
CA ASP A 171 -12.77 24.48 -0.37
C ASP A 171 -12.24 23.26 0.39
N TYR A 172 -11.23 23.44 1.25
CA TYR A 172 -10.71 22.37 2.11
C TYR A 172 -11.81 21.73 2.97
N LEU A 173 -12.60 22.53 3.69
CA LEU A 173 -13.67 22.01 4.56
C LEU A 173 -14.78 21.32 3.76
N VAL A 174 -15.16 21.86 2.59
CA VAL A 174 -16.15 21.24 1.70
C VAL A 174 -15.67 19.86 1.23
N ARG A 175 -14.41 19.74 0.81
CA ARG A 175 -13.80 18.45 0.42
C ARG A 175 -13.85 17.43 1.56
N ARG A 176 -13.46 17.84 2.77
CA ARG A 176 -13.48 16.98 3.96
C ARG A 176 -14.89 16.49 4.29
N ILE A 177 -15.87 17.41 4.34
CA ILE A 177 -17.27 17.06 4.61
C ILE A 177 -17.80 16.12 3.52
N ARG A 178 -17.46 16.36 2.25
CA ARG A 178 -17.87 15.50 1.14
C ARG A 178 -17.27 14.09 1.26
N ASN A 179 -15.96 13.96 1.45
CA ASN A 179 -15.30 12.66 1.59
C ASN A 179 -15.83 11.90 2.82
N ARG A 180 -15.96 12.56 3.98
CA ARG A 180 -16.56 11.93 5.17
C ARG A 180 -17.97 11.40 4.91
N LYS A 181 -18.83 12.17 4.23
CA LYS A 181 -20.18 11.72 3.89
C LYS A 181 -20.17 10.56 2.89
N LEU A 182 -19.30 10.62 1.88
CA LEU A 182 -19.12 9.53 0.92
C LEU A 182 -18.70 8.24 1.65
N VAL A 183 -17.68 8.29 2.52
CA VAL A 183 -17.22 7.14 3.30
C VAL A 183 -18.34 6.57 4.17
N SER A 184 -19.14 7.43 4.82
CA SER A 184 -20.34 6.98 5.56
C SER A 184 -21.31 6.21 4.65
N SER A 185 -21.57 6.68 3.43
CA SER A 185 -22.42 5.95 2.47
C SER A 185 -21.81 4.62 2.01
N VAL A 186 -20.48 4.51 1.90
CA VAL A 186 -19.81 3.23 1.63
C VAL A 186 -19.99 2.26 2.81
N ILE A 187 -19.88 2.73 4.05
CA ILE A 187 -20.13 1.92 5.26
C ILE A 187 -21.60 1.45 5.29
N GLU A 188 -22.56 2.29 4.89
CA GLU A 188 -23.97 1.90 4.76
C GLU A 188 -24.18 0.80 3.71
N LEU A 189 -23.40 0.78 2.62
CA LEU A 189 -23.44 -0.33 1.65
C LEU A 189 -22.93 -1.65 2.24
N VAL A 190 -21.99 -1.61 3.19
CA VAL A 190 -21.61 -2.80 3.96
C VAL A 190 -22.79 -3.25 4.82
N ASP A 191 -23.42 -2.35 5.57
CA ASP A 191 -24.57 -2.67 6.41
C ASP A 191 -25.70 -3.35 5.62
N LYS A 192 -26.04 -2.80 4.44
CA LYS A 192 -27.02 -3.36 3.50
C LYS A 192 -26.61 -4.69 2.85
N GLY A 193 -25.37 -5.14 3.03
CA GLY A 193 -24.84 -6.36 2.43
C GLY A 193 -24.50 -6.24 0.95
N VAL A 194 -24.37 -5.02 0.42
CA VAL A 194 -23.92 -4.76 -0.95
C VAL A 194 -22.41 -5.00 -1.05
N ILE A 195 -21.65 -4.46 -0.11
CA ILE A 195 -20.22 -4.72 0.06
C ILE A 195 -20.05 -5.83 1.10
N ASP A 196 -19.38 -6.92 0.71
CA ASP A 196 -19.13 -8.07 1.59
C ASP A 196 -18.02 -7.77 2.60
N PHE A 197 -16.99 -7.03 2.20
CA PHE A 197 -15.94 -6.52 3.08
C PHE A 197 -15.42 -5.15 2.62
N LEU A 198 -15.24 -4.22 3.56
CA LEU A 198 -14.67 -2.90 3.31
C LEU A 198 -13.32 -2.76 4.01
N ASN A 199 -12.27 -2.46 3.25
CA ASN A 199 -11.02 -1.95 3.78
C ASN A 199 -10.97 -0.43 3.68
N LEU A 200 -11.34 0.26 4.78
CA LEU A 200 -11.30 1.71 4.88
C LEU A 200 -9.91 2.16 5.31
N VAL A 201 -9.20 2.86 4.45
CA VAL A 201 -7.78 3.17 4.66
C VAL A 201 -7.53 4.65 4.89
N LEU A 202 -6.54 4.96 5.72
CA LEU A 202 -6.00 6.31 5.89
C LEU A 202 -4.77 6.43 4.99
N ASP A 203 -4.85 7.34 4.04
CA ASP A 203 -3.72 7.83 3.26
C ASP A 203 -2.92 8.84 4.09
N ASP A 204 -1.58 8.79 4.01
CA ASP A 204 -0.58 9.49 4.84
C ASP A 204 -1.15 10.33 6.00
N ASN A 205 -0.98 9.86 7.23
CA ASN A 205 -1.60 10.51 8.38
C ASN A 205 -0.64 10.67 9.56
N SER A 206 -1.14 11.27 10.63
CA SER A 206 -0.41 11.45 11.88
C SER A 206 -1.35 11.37 13.08
N LYS A 207 -0.79 11.09 14.26
CA LYS A 207 -1.52 11.03 15.54
C LYS A 207 -2.41 12.25 15.81
N GLU A 208 -2.02 13.42 15.30
CA GLU A 208 -2.73 14.68 15.52
C GLU A 208 -3.58 15.12 14.33
N SER A 209 -3.55 14.36 13.23
CA SER A 209 -4.25 14.72 12.00
C SER A 209 -5.78 14.60 12.13
N ILE A 210 -6.48 15.42 11.35
CA ILE A 210 -7.93 15.31 11.16
C ILE A 210 -8.34 13.99 10.48
N SER A 211 -7.45 13.39 9.69
CA SER A 211 -7.70 12.07 9.05
C SER A 211 -7.88 10.98 10.10
N LEU A 212 -7.08 10.99 11.16
CA LEU A 212 -7.28 10.09 12.30
C LEU A 212 -8.58 10.39 13.06
N ALA A 213 -8.90 11.66 13.28
CA ALA A 213 -10.16 12.03 13.93
C ALA A 213 -11.41 11.59 13.12
N GLU A 214 -11.34 11.64 11.78
CA GLU A 214 -12.41 11.14 10.92
C GLU A 214 -12.51 9.62 10.93
N SER A 215 -11.38 8.90 11.03
CA SER A 215 -11.43 7.45 11.17
C SER A 215 -12.07 7.01 12.49
N GLU A 216 -11.88 7.77 13.57
CA GLU A 216 -12.59 7.57 14.86
C GLU A 216 -14.12 7.71 14.69
N ILE A 217 -14.59 8.68 13.88
CA ILE A 217 -16.02 8.85 13.56
C ILE A 217 -16.54 7.61 12.82
N HIS A 218 -15.82 7.17 11.79
CA HIS A 218 -16.21 6.01 11.00
C HIS A 218 -16.17 4.71 11.81
N ARG A 219 -15.21 4.57 12.74
CA ARG A 219 -15.16 3.46 13.69
C ARG A 219 -16.39 3.43 14.57
N ALA A 220 -16.77 4.57 15.17
CA ALA A 220 -17.98 4.66 15.98
C ALA A 220 -19.25 4.30 15.19
N MET A 221 -19.32 4.69 13.90
CA MET A 221 -20.41 4.30 13.01
C MET A 221 -20.45 2.77 12.79
N VAL A 222 -19.30 2.17 12.44
CA VAL A 222 -19.16 0.71 12.27
C VAL A 222 -19.58 -0.05 13.51
N ASP A 223 -19.18 0.42 14.70
CA ASP A 223 -19.53 -0.20 15.98
C ASP A 223 -21.04 -0.10 16.25
N SER A 224 -21.64 1.07 15.96
CA SER A 224 -23.09 1.29 16.13
C SER A 224 -23.94 0.38 15.24
N LEU A 225 -23.46 0.10 14.02
CA LEU A 225 -24.10 -0.80 13.06
C LEU A 225 -23.76 -2.27 13.34
N LYS A 226 -22.80 -2.57 14.23
CA LYS A 226 -22.34 -3.92 14.57
C LYS A 226 -21.80 -4.71 13.37
N ILE A 227 -21.12 -4.01 12.47
CA ILE A 227 -20.55 -4.60 11.23
C ILE A 227 -19.01 -4.68 11.27
N GLY A 228 -18.40 -4.59 12.46
CA GLY A 228 -16.94 -4.57 12.62
C GLY A 228 -16.20 -5.77 12.03
N SER A 229 -16.82 -6.95 11.95
CA SER A 229 -16.22 -8.12 11.29
C SER A 229 -16.10 -7.98 9.76
N ARG A 230 -16.78 -7.00 9.17
CA ARG A 230 -16.82 -6.73 7.73
C ARG A 230 -16.18 -5.40 7.34
N VAL A 231 -15.57 -4.68 8.30
CA VAL A 231 -14.92 -3.39 8.06
C VAL A 231 -13.59 -3.30 8.80
N SER A 232 -12.48 -3.25 8.07
CA SER A 232 -11.18 -2.83 8.60
C SER A 232 -11.00 -1.32 8.47
N ILE A 233 -10.37 -0.69 9.46
CA ILE A 233 -9.97 0.73 9.41
C ILE A 233 -8.54 0.85 9.90
N HIS A 234 -7.62 1.19 8.99
CA HIS A 234 -6.19 1.31 9.28
C HIS A 234 -5.48 2.23 8.29
N ALA A 235 -4.21 2.51 8.49
CA ALA A 235 -3.40 3.28 7.57
C ALA A 235 -2.69 2.37 6.55
N GLY A 236 -2.27 2.92 5.42
CA GLY A 236 -1.78 2.15 4.25
C GLY A 236 -2.82 2.11 3.15
N ALA A 237 -2.62 2.92 2.10
CA ALA A 237 -3.60 3.13 1.05
C ALA A 237 -3.24 2.42 -0.26
N ASP A 238 -1.95 2.31 -0.56
CA ASP A 238 -1.48 1.86 -1.86
C ASP A 238 -1.57 0.32 -2.00
N GLU A 239 -1.32 -0.41 -0.91
CA GLU A 239 -1.37 -1.86 -0.81
C GLU A 239 -2.78 -2.39 -0.47
N ALA A 240 -3.74 -1.51 -0.18
CA ALA A 240 -5.04 -1.88 0.36
C ALA A 240 -5.79 -2.93 -0.48
N THR A 241 -5.70 -2.84 -1.82
CA THR A 241 -6.31 -3.83 -2.73
C THR A 241 -5.55 -5.15 -2.78
N LEU A 242 -4.23 -5.14 -2.56
CA LEU A 242 -3.40 -6.33 -2.45
C LEU A 242 -3.78 -7.13 -1.20
N SER A 243 -4.04 -6.46 -0.07
CA SER A 243 -4.58 -7.12 1.12
C SER A 243 -5.96 -7.76 0.87
N LEU A 244 -6.83 -7.10 0.09
CA LEU A 244 -8.13 -7.68 -0.28
C LEU A 244 -8.00 -8.91 -1.18
N LEU A 245 -7.00 -8.98 -2.07
CA LEU A 245 -6.72 -10.21 -2.83
C LEU A 245 -6.48 -11.37 -1.88
N ALA A 246 -5.60 -11.20 -0.89
CA ALA A 246 -5.30 -12.26 0.06
C ALA A 246 -6.53 -12.68 0.88
N ARG A 247 -7.37 -11.73 1.30
CA ARG A 247 -8.62 -12.01 2.00
C ARG A 247 -9.61 -12.80 1.14
N VAL A 248 -9.79 -12.40 -0.12
CA VAL A 248 -10.64 -13.14 -1.07
C VAL A 248 -10.16 -14.59 -1.18
N LEU A 249 -8.85 -14.79 -1.33
CA LEU A 249 -8.27 -16.12 -1.48
C LEU A 249 -8.43 -16.95 -0.22
N SER A 250 -8.16 -16.42 0.98
CA SER A 250 -8.30 -17.16 2.23
C SER A 250 -9.75 -17.52 2.55
N GLU A 251 -10.67 -16.56 2.46
CA GLU A 251 -12.09 -16.78 2.75
C GLU A 251 -12.73 -17.75 1.77
N SER A 252 -12.38 -17.67 0.47
CA SER A 252 -12.95 -18.55 -0.56
C SER A 252 -12.61 -20.02 -0.39
N VAL A 253 -11.47 -20.33 0.24
CA VAL A 253 -11.05 -21.71 0.54
C VAL A 253 -11.36 -22.11 1.99
N GLY A 254 -11.95 -21.22 2.79
CA GLY A 254 -12.34 -21.48 4.17
C GLY A 254 -11.16 -21.53 5.16
N GLU A 255 -10.02 -20.94 4.82
CA GLU A 255 -8.84 -20.89 5.68
C GLU A 255 -8.75 -19.55 6.43
N ILE A 256 -8.29 -19.60 7.68
CA ILE A 256 -7.97 -18.41 8.47
C ILE A 256 -6.49 -18.50 8.88
N PRO A 257 -5.57 -17.97 8.05
CA PRO A 257 -4.14 -17.99 8.32
C PRO A 257 -3.79 -17.43 9.71
N THR A 258 -2.96 -18.15 10.47
CA THR A 258 -2.50 -17.69 11.78
C THR A 258 -1.12 -17.05 11.71
N PHE A 259 -1.00 -15.89 12.32
CA PHE A 259 0.22 -15.10 12.36
C PHE A 259 0.76 -15.03 13.79
N GLU A 260 2.01 -15.43 13.97
CA GLU A 260 2.81 -15.12 15.15
C GLU A 260 3.69 -13.91 14.84
N VAL A 261 3.64 -12.86 15.67
CA VAL A 261 4.28 -11.57 15.38
C VAL A 261 5.50 -11.37 16.27
N HIS A 262 6.65 -11.20 15.65
CA HIS A 262 7.92 -10.93 16.32
C HIS A 262 8.49 -9.58 15.87
N TYR A 263 9.34 -8.99 16.71
CA TYR A 263 9.92 -7.66 16.49
C TYR A 263 11.44 -7.73 16.66
N ALA A 264 12.18 -7.05 15.79
CA ALA A 264 13.63 -6.87 15.95
C ALA A 264 13.96 -6.14 17.27
N SER A 265 13.16 -5.12 17.59
CA SER A 265 13.29 -4.28 18.78
C SER A 265 11.93 -4.25 19.53
N PRO A 266 11.57 -5.30 20.30
CA PRO A 266 10.25 -5.43 20.93
C PRO A 266 9.85 -4.27 21.85
N GLU A 267 10.83 -3.64 22.50
CA GLU A 267 10.63 -2.45 23.33
C GLU A 267 10.18 -1.21 22.54
N HIS A 268 10.32 -1.23 21.21
CA HIS A 268 9.90 -0.17 20.30
C HIS A 268 8.61 -0.48 19.52
N LYS A 269 7.88 -1.56 19.87
CA LYS A 269 6.61 -1.92 19.20
C LYS A 269 5.51 -0.86 19.30
N ASP A 270 5.58 0.01 20.32
CA ASP A 270 4.62 1.09 20.55
C ASP A 270 5.00 2.40 19.82
N PHE A 271 6.13 2.41 19.10
CA PHE A 271 6.52 3.53 18.24
C PHE A 271 5.45 3.76 17.16
N ILE A 272 5.18 5.02 16.84
CA ILE A 272 4.26 5.41 15.75
C ILE A 272 5.13 5.73 14.54
N PRO A 273 5.16 4.88 13.50
CA PRO A 273 5.98 5.13 12.31
C PRO A 273 5.58 6.44 11.62
N PRO A 274 6.48 7.09 10.87
CA PRO A 274 6.08 8.24 10.05
C PRO A 274 4.96 7.84 9.08
N TYR A 275 4.06 8.79 8.80
CA TYR A 275 2.85 8.62 7.98
C TYR A 275 1.76 7.73 8.60
N GLU A 276 1.96 7.28 9.85
CA GLU A 276 0.99 6.49 10.61
C GLU A 276 0.33 7.30 11.74
N GLY A 277 -0.90 6.90 12.10
CA GLY A 277 -1.68 7.53 13.17
C GLY A 277 -1.72 6.73 14.46
N SER A 278 -1.19 5.51 14.44
CA SER A 278 -1.32 4.52 15.52
C SER A 278 0.00 3.78 15.75
N PRO A 279 0.20 3.19 16.95
CA PRO A 279 1.39 2.39 17.24
C PRO A 279 1.56 1.23 16.25
N LEU A 280 2.81 0.86 15.97
CA LEU A 280 3.14 -0.18 14.99
C LEU A 280 2.45 -1.52 15.28
N TYR A 281 2.42 -1.97 16.55
CA TYR A 281 1.77 -3.24 16.89
C TYR A 281 0.29 -3.29 16.47
N GLN A 282 -0.42 -2.16 16.61
CA GLN A 282 -1.82 -2.03 16.21
C GLN A 282 -1.94 -2.04 14.69
N GLY A 283 -1.01 -1.38 13.99
CA GLY A 283 -0.90 -1.44 12.53
C GLY A 283 -0.73 -2.89 12.04
N ILE A 284 0.22 -3.63 12.59
CA ILE A 284 0.47 -5.05 12.23
C ILE A 284 -0.80 -5.87 12.41
N GLN A 285 -1.46 -5.78 13.56
CA GLN A 285 -2.72 -6.49 13.80
C GLN A 285 -3.77 -6.15 12.75
N ASN A 286 -3.96 -4.85 12.46
CA ASN A 286 -4.95 -4.40 11.51
C ASN A 286 -4.68 -4.92 10.08
N HIS A 287 -3.43 -4.92 9.62
CA HIS A 287 -3.08 -5.44 8.28
C HIS A 287 -3.27 -6.95 8.16
N ILE A 288 -2.92 -7.71 9.22
CA ILE A 288 -3.16 -9.16 9.28
C ILE A 288 -4.67 -9.44 9.16
N GLU A 289 -5.49 -8.75 9.96
CA GLU A 289 -6.94 -8.93 9.96
C GLU A 289 -7.57 -8.46 8.64
N ALA A 290 -7.12 -7.33 8.07
CA ALA A 290 -7.60 -6.83 6.78
C ALA A 290 -7.32 -7.83 5.65
N ALA A 291 -6.15 -8.48 5.65
CA ALA A 291 -5.76 -9.51 4.69
C ALA A 291 -6.45 -10.87 4.92
N GLY A 292 -7.29 -11.01 5.96
CA GLY A 292 -8.05 -12.23 6.25
C GLY A 292 -7.33 -13.24 7.16
N GLY A 293 -6.25 -12.83 7.81
CA GLY A 293 -5.57 -13.62 8.84
C GLY A 293 -6.03 -13.29 10.26
N LYS A 294 -5.43 -13.96 11.24
CA LYS A 294 -5.57 -13.64 12.68
C LYS A 294 -4.24 -13.76 13.41
N VAL A 295 -4.03 -12.91 14.42
CA VAL A 295 -2.86 -12.98 15.29
C VAL A 295 -3.05 -14.09 16.34
N VAL A 296 -1.99 -14.83 16.63
CA VAL A 296 -1.91 -15.83 17.71
C VAL A 296 -0.66 -15.57 18.55
N ASP A 297 -0.71 -15.98 19.82
CA ASP A 297 0.40 -15.74 20.77
C ASP A 297 1.63 -16.62 20.47
N SER A 298 1.42 -17.82 19.91
CA SER A 298 2.47 -18.76 19.54
C SER A 298 1.99 -19.81 18.54
N ALA A 299 2.92 -20.51 17.90
CA ALA A 299 2.68 -21.56 16.92
C ALA A 299 1.84 -21.06 15.71
N GLY A 300 2.14 -19.82 15.27
CA GLY A 300 1.58 -19.29 14.04
C GLY A 300 2.10 -20.07 12.83
N GLU A 301 1.21 -20.36 11.87
CA GLU A 301 1.59 -20.95 10.59
C GLU A 301 2.50 -20.00 9.79
N ILE A 302 2.32 -18.70 10.03
CA ILE A 302 3.12 -17.62 9.47
C ILE A 302 3.82 -16.90 10.63
N LEU A 303 5.15 -16.81 10.58
CA LEU A 303 5.90 -15.83 11.36
C LEU A 303 5.89 -14.50 10.59
N LEU A 304 5.39 -13.43 11.19
CA LEU A 304 5.64 -12.07 10.70
C LEU A 304 6.69 -11.41 11.59
N LEU A 305 7.86 -11.16 11.01
CA LEU A 305 8.98 -10.54 11.70
C LEU A 305 9.15 -9.10 11.22
N ALA A 306 8.90 -8.15 12.12
CA ALA A 306 9.03 -6.72 11.84
C ALA A 306 10.43 -6.22 12.21
N ASN A 307 11.19 -5.73 11.22
CA ASN A 307 12.36 -4.88 11.49
C ASN A 307 11.83 -3.47 11.80
N ASN A 308 11.49 -3.22 13.06
CA ASN A 308 10.72 -2.05 13.46
C ASN A 308 11.60 -0.81 13.73
N PRO A 309 11.07 0.41 13.51
CA PRO A 309 11.82 1.64 13.70
C PRO A 309 11.91 1.99 15.18
N GLU A 310 13.08 2.49 15.57
CA GLU A 310 13.32 3.12 16.88
C GLU A 310 13.21 4.66 16.78
N VAL A 311 13.40 5.17 15.56
CA VAL A 311 13.35 6.58 15.20
C VAL A 311 12.74 6.72 13.80
N GLY A 312 12.04 7.82 13.55
CA GLY A 312 11.43 8.09 12.25
C GLY A 312 12.45 8.67 11.27
N LEU A 313 13.07 7.81 10.46
CA LEU A 313 14.03 8.20 9.41
C LEU A 313 13.62 7.66 8.04
N ASP A 314 14.05 8.38 7.00
CA ASP A 314 14.04 7.89 5.62
C ASP A 314 15.28 7.02 5.38
N SER A 315 15.15 6.00 4.54
CA SER A 315 16.21 5.06 4.20
C SER A 315 17.43 5.75 3.61
N ALA A 316 17.23 6.89 2.93
CA ALA A 316 18.32 7.72 2.41
C ALA A 316 19.14 8.45 3.51
N GLN A 317 18.72 8.34 4.77
CA GLN A 317 19.38 8.89 5.96
C GLN A 317 20.00 7.80 6.84
N GLN A 318 19.93 6.53 6.43
CA GLN A 318 20.52 5.43 7.18
C GLN A 318 22.04 5.54 7.30
N LEU A 319 22.60 4.99 8.37
CA LEU A 319 24.04 4.92 8.58
C LEU A 319 24.68 3.91 7.61
N SER A 320 25.95 4.11 7.24
CA SER A 320 26.68 3.15 6.40
C SER A 320 26.84 1.77 7.05
N ALA A 321 26.80 1.70 8.38
CA ALA A 321 26.80 0.48 9.15
C ALA A 321 26.03 0.70 10.47
N PRO A 322 25.34 -0.32 11.00
CA PRO A 322 24.72 -0.23 12.32
C PRO A 322 25.76 -0.01 13.41
N THR A 323 25.41 0.81 14.41
CA THR A 323 26.24 0.99 15.61
C THR A 323 25.99 -0.07 16.67
N ASP A 324 24.84 -0.73 16.61
CA ASP A 324 24.44 -1.84 17.47
C ASP A 324 23.84 -2.95 16.60
N LEU A 325 24.28 -4.19 16.84
CA LEU A 325 23.82 -5.39 16.14
C LEU A 325 22.78 -6.18 16.92
N SER A 326 22.48 -5.80 18.18
CA SER A 326 21.63 -6.58 19.08
C SER A 326 20.23 -6.87 18.53
N ALA A 327 19.61 -5.90 17.86
CA ALA A 327 18.30 -6.05 17.21
C ALA A 327 18.37 -7.01 16.01
N TYR A 328 19.46 -6.99 15.24
CA TYR A 328 19.68 -7.89 14.11
C TYR A 328 20.01 -9.31 14.57
N ASP A 329 20.86 -9.47 15.58
CA ASP A 329 21.17 -10.78 16.18
C ASP A 329 19.90 -11.44 16.73
N ARG A 330 19.01 -10.64 17.34
CA ARG A 330 17.68 -11.10 17.74
C ARG A 330 16.85 -11.50 16.52
N PHE A 331 16.71 -10.61 15.55
CA PHE A 331 15.96 -10.85 14.32
C PHE A 331 16.36 -12.16 13.65
N PHE A 332 17.66 -12.39 13.45
CA PHE A 332 18.16 -13.61 12.80
C PHE A 332 17.99 -14.85 13.68
N ARG A 333 18.12 -14.72 15.00
CA ARG A 333 17.80 -15.84 15.89
C ARG A 333 16.32 -16.22 15.82
N GLU A 334 15.40 -15.25 15.80
CA GLU A 334 13.97 -15.54 15.72
C GLU A 334 13.59 -16.18 14.38
N ILE A 335 14.13 -15.69 13.25
CA ILE A 335 13.82 -16.28 11.93
C ILE A 335 14.39 -17.69 11.76
N GLU A 336 15.59 -17.95 12.30
CA GLU A 336 16.25 -19.27 12.26
C GLU A 336 15.59 -20.28 13.20
N ALA A 337 15.08 -19.83 14.36
CA ALA A 337 14.42 -20.70 15.34
C ALA A 337 12.95 -20.99 15.01
N ALA A 338 12.34 -20.29 14.06
CA ALA A 338 10.92 -20.40 13.78
C ALA A 338 10.56 -21.68 13.00
N ASP A 339 9.74 -22.51 13.64
CA ASP A 339 9.09 -23.69 13.05
C ASP A 339 7.90 -23.33 12.13
N SER A 340 7.56 -22.04 12.00
CA SER A 340 6.49 -21.57 11.11
C SER A 340 6.75 -21.95 9.66
N ILE A 341 5.68 -22.36 8.96
CA ILE A 341 5.71 -22.78 7.56
C ILE A 341 6.18 -21.61 6.69
N ILE A 342 5.65 -20.41 6.94
CA ILE A 342 5.97 -19.20 6.18
C ILE A 342 6.63 -18.15 7.09
N LYS A 343 7.59 -17.41 6.54
CA LYS A 343 8.33 -16.33 7.20
C LYS A 343 8.16 -15.02 6.40
N GLY A 344 7.28 -14.14 6.87
CA GLY A 344 7.07 -12.82 6.29
C GLY A 344 7.92 -11.76 6.98
N ILE A 345 8.79 -11.09 6.23
CA ILE A 345 9.69 -10.04 6.74
C ILE A 345 9.15 -8.68 6.33
N ALA A 346 8.70 -7.92 7.34
CA ALA A 346 8.28 -6.53 7.17
C ALA A 346 9.41 -5.60 7.61
N ASP A 347 10.16 -5.06 6.65
CA ASP A 347 11.21 -4.11 6.93
C ASP A 347 10.66 -2.69 6.95
N VAL A 348 10.37 -2.21 8.16
CA VAL A 348 9.70 -0.94 8.40
C VAL A 348 10.57 0.00 9.25
N LYS A 349 11.87 -0.29 9.36
CA LYS A 349 12.83 0.49 10.14
C LYS A 349 13.05 1.87 9.55
N TYR A 350 12.93 1.98 8.23
CA TYR A 350 13.02 3.22 7.50
C TYR A 350 11.78 3.42 6.62
N THR A 351 11.47 4.68 6.34
CA THR A 351 10.53 5.04 5.28
C THR A 351 11.25 5.14 3.94
N ASN A 352 10.51 5.02 2.84
CA ASN A 352 11.03 5.12 1.47
C ASN A 352 12.20 4.16 1.19
N GLY A 353 12.14 2.92 1.70
CA GLY A 353 13.07 1.86 1.30
C GLY A 353 13.55 0.98 2.46
N ALA A 354 14.35 -0.01 2.09
CA ALA A 354 14.96 -1.00 2.96
C ALA A 354 16.08 -0.48 3.88
N ASP A 355 16.27 -1.22 4.96
CA ASP A 355 17.50 -1.28 5.77
C ASP A 355 18.58 -2.09 5.04
N ASN A 356 19.67 -1.42 4.64
CA ASN A 356 20.73 -2.04 3.86
C ASN A 356 21.40 -3.22 4.58
N TYR A 357 21.64 -3.09 5.89
CA TYR A 357 22.33 -4.15 6.64
C TYR A 357 21.47 -5.41 6.71
N LEU A 358 20.17 -5.25 6.98
CA LEU A 358 19.24 -6.38 7.01
C LEU A 358 19.23 -7.11 5.66
N VAL A 359 19.07 -6.38 4.55
CA VAL A 359 19.00 -7.00 3.22
C VAL A 359 20.30 -7.70 2.85
N GLU A 360 21.45 -7.06 3.07
CA GLU A 360 22.74 -7.67 2.78
C GLU A 360 22.96 -8.97 3.55
N GLU A 361 22.52 -9.04 4.81
CA GLU A 361 22.64 -10.24 5.63
C GLU A 361 21.58 -11.32 5.29
N LEU A 362 20.38 -10.92 4.87
CA LEU A 362 19.37 -11.86 4.36
C LEU A 362 19.83 -12.53 3.07
N LEU A 363 20.38 -11.77 2.12
CA LEU A 363 20.80 -12.30 0.82
C LEU A 363 22.01 -13.25 0.90
N LYS A 364 22.76 -13.22 2.01
CA LYS A 364 23.89 -14.15 2.25
C LYS A 364 23.47 -15.49 2.87
N ARG A 365 22.23 -15.61 3.33
CA ARG A 365 21.73 -16.79 4.04
C ARG A 365 21.12 -17.80 3.07
N SER A 366 21.93 -18.79 2.67
CA SER A 366 21.50 -19.85 1.76
C SER A 366 20.48 -20.82 2.37
N GLU A 367 20.30 -20.78 3.69
CA GLU A 367 19.28 -21.53 4.41
C GLU A 367 17.87 -20.94 4.28
N LEU A 368 17.73 -19.68 3.84
CA LEU A 368 16.42 -19.06 3.64
C LEU A 368 15.77 -19.54 2.35
N ASN A 369 14.72 -20.33 2.48
CA ASN A 369 13.88 -20.73 1.36
C ASN A 369 12.93 -19.59 0.96
N TRP A 370 13.21 -18.92 -0.15
CA TRP A 370 12.38 -17.83 -0.69
C TRP A 370 11.03 -18.27 -1.29
N LEU A 371 10.74 -19.58 -1.30
CA LEU A 371 9.39 -20.07 -1.57
C LEU A 371 8.49 -20.01 -0.32
N GLU A 372 9.11 -20.02 0.86
CA GLU A 372 8.47 -19.97 2.17
C GLU A 372 8.77 -18.66 2.92
N THR A 373 9.60 -17.80 2.33
CA THR A 373 9.98 -16.50 2.88
C THR A 373 9.56 -15.41 1.92
N ASN A 374 9.09 -14.27 2.44
CA ASN A 374 8.86 -13.07 1.64
C ASN A 374 9.33 -11.82 2.37
N TYR A 375 9.66 -10.77 1.60
CA TYR A 375 10.23 -9.53 2.09
C TYR A 375 9.61 -8.32 1.40
N SER A 376 9.35 -7.23 2.15
CA SER A 376 9.02 -5.92 1.57
C SER A 376 9.51 -4.79 2.48
N ALA A 377 9.71 -3.59 1.90
CA ALA A 377 10.24 -2.41 2.59
C ALA A 377 9.89 -1.08 1.89
N TRP A 378 8.72 -0.99 1.26
CA TRP A 378 8.42 0.09 0.31
C TRP A 378 7.63 1.23 0.96
N ASN A 379 8.12 2.47 0.80
CA ASN A 379 7.49 3.74 1.19
C ASN A 379 7.13 3.92 2.69
N THR A 380 6.11 3.23 3.20
CA THR A 380 5.59 3.39 4.57
C THR A 380 5.44 2.04 5.29
N ALA A 381 5.20 2.09 6.60
CA ALA A 381 4.97 0.88 7.39
C ALA A 381 3.70 0.14 6.90
N GLY A 382 2.58 0.84 6.69
CA GLY A 382 1.35 0.20 6.22
C GLY A 382 1.48 -0.45 4.85
N ASN A 383 2.08 0.27 3.89
CA ASN A 383 2.38 -0.23 2.55
C ASN A 383 3.21 -1.52 2.58
N THR A 384 4.21 -1.58 3.46
CA THR A 384 5.06 -2.76 3.66
C THR A 384 4.30 -3.91 4.31
N LEU A 385 3.58 -3.63 5.39
CA LEU A 385 2.85 -4.64 6.16
C LEU A 385 1.76 -5.31 5.35
N GLY A 386 0.94 -4.55 4.63
CA GLY A 386 -0.12 -5.13 3.79
C GLY A 386 0.44 -5.95 2.62
N THR A 387 1.61 -5.59 2.10
CA THR A 387 2.33 -6.38 1.07
C THR A 387 2.80 -7.72 1.63
N VAL A 388 3.49 -7.71 2.79
CA VAL A 388 3.99 -8.92 3.45
C VAL A 388 2.84 -9.84 3.87
N CYS A 389 1.77 -9.28 4.46
CA CYS A 389 0.60 -10.07 4.86
C CYS A 389 -0.02 -10.79 3.65
N ALA A 390 -0.19 -10.08 2.53
CA ALA A 390 -0.78 -10.67 1.34
C ALA A 390 0.08 -11.80 0.75
N HIS A 391 1.40 -11.56 0.66
CA HIS A 391 2.35 -12.56 0.19
C HIS A 391 2.39 -13.81 1.07
N SER A 392 2.49 -13.61 2.38
CA SER A 392 2.56 -14.72 3.32
C SER A 392 1.33 -15.60 3.26
N ILE A 393 0.13 -15.02 3.10
CA ILE A 393 -1.11 -15.77 2.94
C ILE A 393 -1.10 -16.57 1.64
N VAL A 394 -0.70 -15.97 0.52
CA VAL A 394 -0.61 -16.67 -0.77
C VAL A 394 0.38 -17.85 -0.69
N GLN A 395 1.56 -17.64 -0.11
CA GLN A 395 2.55 -18.71 0.08
C GLN A 395 2.02 -19.83 0.99
N LEU A 396 1.35 -19.49 2.10
CA LEU A 396 0.75 -20.48 3.01
C LEU A 396 -0.34 -21.31 2.32
N LEU A 397 -1.23 -20.66 1.58
CA LEU A 397 -2.28 -21.37 0.84
C LEU A 397 -1.67 -22.27 -0.26
N GLY A 398 -0.56 -21.83 -0.86
CA GLY A 398 0.24 -22.64 -1.78
C GLY A 398 0.85 -23.87 -1.12
N SER A 399 1.51 -23.71 0.03
CA SER A 399 2.15 -24.83 0.76
C SER A 399 1.13 -25.85 1.28
N LYS A 400 -0.10 -25.43 1.57
CA LYS A 400 -1.24 -26.29 1.89
C LYS A 400 -1.88 -26.96 0.67
N GLY A 401 -1.45 -26.65 -0.56
CA GLY A 401 -2.03 -27.17 -1.80
C GLY A 401 -3.44 -26.61 -2.13
N LEU A 402 -3.83 -25.51 -1.48
CA LEU A 402 -5.12 -24.85 -1.69
C LEU A 402 -5.10 -23.87 -2.88
N LEU A 403 -3.91 -23.38 -3.22
CA LEU A 403 -3.62 -22.62 -4.44
C LEU A 403 -2.54 -23.32 -5.28
N LYS A 404 -2.60 -23.16 -6.60
CA LYS A 404 -1.55 -23.59 -7.51
C LYS A 404 -0.56 -22.44 -7.68
N VAL A 405 0.35 -22.31 -6.73
CA VAL A 405 1.36 -21.23 -6.76
C VAL A 405 2.47 -21.58 -7.75
N ASP A 406 2.77 -20.65 -8.65
CA ASP A 406 3.93 -20.67 -9.52
C ASP A 406 5.15 -20.13 -8.75
N GLN A 407 6.02 -21.06 -8.36
CA GLN A 407 7.22 -20.80 -7.56
C GLN A 407 8.19 -19.83 -8.25
N SER A 408 8.33 -19.94 -9.57
CA SER A 408 9.20 -19.06 -10.36
C SER A 408 8.67 -17.62 -10.34
N ARG A 409 7.35 -17.44 -10.38
CA ARG A 409 6.70 -16.11 -10.28
C ARG A 409 6.77 -15.51 -8.89
N ILE A 410 6.75 -16.32 -7.83
CA ILE A 410 7.01 -15.84 -6.46
C ILE A 410 8.42 -15.28 -6.36
N LYS A 411 9.43 -16.01 -6.86
CA LYS A 411 10.82 -15.53 -6.91
C LYS A 411 10.96 -14.28 -7.79
N GLU A 412 10.25 -14.21 -8.93
CA GLU A 412 10.19 -13.01 -9.80
C GLU A 412 9.79 -11.77 -9.00
N LEU A 413 8.75 -11.89 -8.19
CA LEU A 413 8.22 -10.79 -7.40
C LEU A 413 9.16 -10.40 -6.24
N GLN A 414 9.80 -11.37 -5.58
CA GLN A 414 10.84 -11.06 -4.57
C GLN A 414 12.03 -10.32 -5.19
N ALA A 415 12.48 -10.71 -6.39
CA ALA A 415 13.54 -10.01 -7.10
C ALA A 415 13.14 -8.55 -7.41
N ILE A 416 11.90 -8.31 -7.83
CA ILE A 416 11.38 -6.95 -8.06
C ILE A 416 11.44 -6.14 -6.76
N PHE A 417 11.02 -6.70 -5.62
CA PHE A 417 11.05 -6.00 -4.34
C PHE A 417 12.47 -5.67 -3.87
N PHE A 418 13.44 -6.57 -4.04
CA PHE A 418 14.84 -6.23 -3.74
C PHE A 418 15.39 -5.13 -4.65
N LEU A 419 15.03 -5.14 -5.94
CA LEU A 419 15.49 -4.11 -6.88
C LEU A 419 14.79 -2.76 -6.66
N GLU A 420 13.51 -2.75 -6.32
CA GLU A 420 12.71 -1.53 -6.10
C GLU A 420 12.95 -0.96 -4.70
N HIS A 421 12.74 -1.76 -3.66
CA HIS A 421 12.71 -1.29 -2.27
C HIS A 421 14.13 -1.07 -1.71
N TRP A 422 15.05 -1.99 -2.01
CA TRP A 422 16.43 -1.91 -1.51
C TRP A 422 17.36 -1.19 -2.48
N ALA A 423 17.50 -1.68 -3.71
CA ALA A 423 18.46 -1.09 -4.63
C ALA A 423 18.02 0.32 -5.07
N PHE A 424 16.81 0.47 -5.60
CA PHE A 424 16.35 1.76 -6.12
C PHE A 424 16.03 2.77 -5.02
N GLN A 425 15.04 2.50 -4.17
CA GLN A 425 14.54 3.46 -3.19
C GLN A 425 15.61 3.88 -2.18
N SER A 426 16.29 2.91 -1.53
CA SER A 426 17.29 3.23 -0.51
C SER A 426 18.59 3.78 -1.06
N ASN A 427 19.08 3.28 -2.20
CA ASN A 427 20.48 3.49 -2.60
C ASN A 427 20.69 4.32 -3.88
N ILE A 428 19.74 4.32 -4.82
CA ILE A 428 19.92 4.97 -6.14
C ILE A 428 19.12 6.26 -6.25
N ARG A 429 17.90 6.30 -5.70
CA ARG A 429 16.93 7.40 -5.91
C ARG A 429 17.49 8.78 -5.56
N LYS A 430 18.16 8.93 -4.41
CA LYS A 430 18.76 10.21 -4.00
C LYS A 430 19.83 10.69 -4.97
N ARG A 431 20.67 9.78 -5.47
CA ARG A 431 21.71 10.09 -6.46
C ARG A 431 21.10 10.45 -7.81
N LEU A 432 20.07 9.71 -8.22
CA LEU A 432 19.29 10.04 -9.42
C LEU A 432 18.73 11.46 -9.34
N LEU A 433 18.13 11.86 -8.22
CA LEU A 433 17.56 13.21 -8.04
C LEU A 433 18.62 14.30 -8.23
N VAL A 434 19.78 14.15 -7.58
CA VAL A 434 20.90 15.10 -7.69
C VAL A 434 21.43 15.19 -9.12
N GLU A 435 21.60 14.04 -9.79
CA GLU A 435 22.12 14.01 -11.16
C GLU A 435 21.10 14.48 -12.20
N ALA A 436 19.81 14.22 -11.99
CA ALA A 436 18.73 14.72 -12.82
C ALA A 436 18.57 16.24 -12.70
N GLU A 437 18.71 16.79 -11.50
CA GLU A 437 18.66 18.24 -11.24
C GLU A 437 19.79 18.99 -11.97
N LYS A 438 21.02 18.44 -11.94
CA LYS A 438 22.15 18.97 -12.73
C LYS A 438 21.87 19.00 -14.24
N ARG A 439 20.90 18.21 -14.71
CA ARG A 439 20.48 18.12 -16.12
C ARG A 439 19.17 18.86 -16.40
N GLY A 440 18.69 19.67 -15.45
CA GLY A 440 17.52 20.54 -15.62
C GLY A 440 16.19 19.92 -15.22
N SER A 441 16.18 18.76 -14.56
CA SER A 441 14.95 18.21 -13.96
C SER A 441 14.62 18.90 -12.65
N LYS A 442 13.35 18.88 -12.26
CA LYS A 442 12.91 19.28 -10.91
C LYS A 442 12.82 18.04 -9.99
N PRO A 443 12.91 18.18 -8.65
CA PRO A 443 12.94 17.03 -7.74
C PRO A 443 11.73 16.06 -7.81
N TRP A 444 10.59 16.50 -8.33
CA TRP A 444 9.36 15.72 -8.41
C TRP A 444 9.11 15.06 -9.77
N THR A 445 10.02 15.21 -10.73
CA THR A 445 9.90 14.61 -12.06
C THR A 445 11.26 14.18 -12.60
N VAL A 446 11.26 13.27 -13.57
CA VAL A 446 12.44 12.95 -14.39
C VAL A 446 12.37 13.60 -15.77
N ILE A 447 11.34 14.39 -16.08
CA ILE A 447 11.25 15.17 -17.34
C ILE A 447 12.13 16.42 -17.24
N PRO A 448 12.88 16.78 -18.31
CA PRO A 448 12.88 16.19 -19.66
C PRO A 448 13.92 15.09 -19.88
N VAL A 449 14.53 14.57 -18.81
CA VAL A 449 15.71 13.68 -18.87
C VAL A 449 15.37 12.21 -18.66
N GLU A 450 14.12 11.80 -18.87
CA GLU A 450 13.61 10.49 -18.48
C GLU A 450 14.38 9.33 -19.12
N SER A 451 14.67 9.39 -20.43
CA SER A 451 15.46 8.34 -21.09
C SER A 451 16.88 8.24 -20.54
N TRP A 452 17.48 9.36 -20.13
CA TRP A 452 18.77 9.34 -19.43
C TRP A 452 18.62 8.75 -18.02
N ALA A 453 17.56 9.11 -17.29
CA ALA A 453 17.27 8.58 -15.96
C ALA A 453 17.08 7.06 -15.98
N GLU A 454 16.38 6.52 -16.98
CA GLU A 454 16.22 5.07 -17.16
C GLU A 454 17.57 4.38 -17.39
N GLY A 455 18.42 4.94 -18.26
CA GLY A 455 19.77 4.43 -18.49
C GLY A 455 20.67 4.52 -17.25
N PHE A 456 20.57 5.61 -16.51
CA PHE A 456 21.28 5.81 -15.24
C PHE A 456 20.88 4.75 -14.22
N VAL A 457 19.58 4.59 -13.95
CA VAL A 457 19.10 3.61 -12.96
C VAL A 457 19.45 2.18 -13.40
N ARG A 458 19.31 1.84 -14.68
CA ARG A 458 19.70 0.52 -15.18
C ARG A 458 21.19 0.22 -14.93
N SER A 459 22.06 1.19 -15.16
CA SER A 459 23.49 1.06 -14.86
C SER A 459 23.71 0.86 -13.35
N GLU A 460 23.09 1.70 -12.53
CA GLU A 460 23.25 1.68 -11.06
C GLU A 460 22.64 0.44 -10.39
N LEU A 461 21.67 -0.24 -11.01
CA LEU A 461 21.12 -1.50 -10.51
C LEU A 461 22.05 -2.69 -10.74
N THR A 462 23.00 -2.61 -11.68
CA THR A 462 23.86 -3.74 -12.07
C THR A 462 24.57 -4.42 -10.88
N PRO A 463 25.15 -3.70 -9.90
CA PRO A 463 25.82 -4.32 -8.76
C PRO A 463 24.87 -5.06 -7.80
N TYR A 464 23.58 -4.72 -7.82
CA TYR A 464 22.56 -5.31 -6.93
C TYR A 464 21.95 -6.58 -7.51
N ILE A 465 22.13 -6.85 -8.81
CA ILE A 465 21.55 -8.02 -9.46
C ILE A 465 22.18 -9.34 -8.98
N PRO A 466 23.51 -9.52 -8.94
CA PRO A 466 24.11 -10.82 -8.58
C PRO A 466 23.70 -11.33 -7.19
N PRO A 467 23.75 -10.53 -6.10
CA PRO A 467 23.33 -11.00 -4.79
C PRO A 467 21.86 -11.47 -4.75
N VAL A 468 20.99 -10.80 -5.50
CA VAL A 468 19.57 -11.18 -5.59
C VAL A 468 19.37 -12.47 -6.39
N ARG A 469 20.12 -12.65 -7.50
CA ARG A 469 20.10 -13.91 -8.27
C ARG A 469 20.58 -15.09 -7.45
N ASP A 470 21.69 -14.90 -6.73
CA ASP A 470 22.30 -15.93 -5.91
C ASP A 470 21.34 -16.35 -4.78
N ALA A 471 20.78 -15.39 -4.04
CA ALA A 471 19.84 -15.67 -2.94
C ALA A 471 18.55 -16.34 -3.41
N LEU A 472 18.01 -15.92 -4.56
CA LEU A 472 16.78 -16.49 -5.11
C LEU A 472 17.02 -17.74 -5.95
N GLU A 473 18.26 -18.14 -6.19
CA GLU A 473 18.64 -19.21 -7.12
C GLU A 473 17.91 -19.07 -8.48
N MET A 474 17.92 -17.85 -9.02
CA MET A 474 17.15 -17.50 -10.22
C MET A 474 17.95 -16.55 -11.11
N GLU A 475 18.30 -17.00 -12.30
CA GLU A 475 18.92 -16.14 -13.31
C GLU A 475 17.87 -15.27 -14.00
N PHE A 476 18.09 -13.96 -14.03
CA PHE A 476 17.18 -13.02 -14.67
C PHE A 476 17.88 -11.75 -15.15
N GLU A 477 17.33 -11.06 -16.15
CA GLU A 477 17.75 -9.71 -16.50
C GLU A 477 16.59 -8.72 -16.44
N ILE A 478 16.89 -7.43 -16.24
CA ILE A 478 15.87 -6.38 -16.27
C ILE A 478 15.45 -6.17 -17.72
N GLU A 479 14.23 -6.60 -18.04
CA GLU A 479 13.63 -6.44 -19.37
C GLU A 479 13.17 -5.00 -19.54
N ARG A 480 12.25 -4.57 -18.66
CA ARG A 480 11.66 -3.22 -18.70
C ARG A 480 11.95 -2.47 -17.41
N LEU A 481 12.15 -1.16 -17.55
CA LEU A 481 12.29 -0.21 -16.45
C LEU A 481 11.62 1.09 -16.88
N PHE A 482 10.81 1.69 -16.01
CA PHE A 482 10.09 2.94 -16.28
C PHE A 482 9.74 3.68 -14.99
N PHE A 483 9.41 4.97 -15.09
CA PHE A 483 8.99 5.80 -13.96
C PHE A 483 7.49 6.08 -14.01
N PRO A 484 6.67 5.48 -13.12
CA PRO A 484 5.25 5.85 -13.01
C PRO A 484 5.08 7.36 -12.83
N TRP A 485 4.15 7.95 -13.58
CA TRP A 485 3.90 9.40 -13.62
C TRP A 485 5.13 10.27 -13.94
N HIS A 486 6.16 9.71 -14.57
CA HIS A 486 7.41 10.42 -14.87
C HIS A 486 8.07 11.03 -13.62
N ARG A 487 7.99 10.34 -12.48
CA ARG A 487 8.62 10.72 -11.20
C ARG A 487 9.48 9.60 -10.65
N SER A 488 10.52 9.95 -9.90
CA SER A 488 11.44 9.01 -9.27
C SER A 488 10.97 8.49 -7.91
N PHE A 489 9.68 8.64 -7.57
CA PHE A 489 9.15 8.22 -6.28
C PHE A 489 9.16 6.71 -6.12
N GLU A 490 8.80 6.00 -7.19
CA GLU A 490 8.75 4.55 -7.29
C GLU A 490 9.29 4.14 -8.67
N LEU A 491 9.74 2.89 -8.78
CA LEU A 491 10.24 2.34 -10.04
C LEU A 491 9.35 1.21 -10.54
N GLY A 492 8.91 1.30 -11.80
CA GLY A 492 8.27 0.18 -12.48
C GLY A 492 9.32 -0.67 -13.19
N LEU A 493 9.29 -1.99 -12.99
CA LEU A 493 10.19 -2.90 -13.71
C LEU A 493 9.55 -4.27 -14.04
N SER A 494 10.06 -4.93 -15.07
CA SER A 494 9.86 -6.36 -15.33
C SER A 494 11.21 -7.04 -15.51
N ILE A 495 11.28 -8.31 -15.14
CA ILE A 495 12.46 -9.12 -15.35
C ILE A 495 12.14 -10.29 -16.30
N LEU A 496 13.13 -10.66 -17.11
CA LEU A 496 13.09 -11.84 -17.95
C LEU A 496 13.97 -12.91 -17.30
N GLN A 497 13.36 -14.02 -16.91
CA GLN A 497 14.10 -15.18 -16.42
C GLN A 497 14.87 -15.82 -17.58
N LYS A 498 16.10 -16.25 -17.29
CA LYS A 498 16.92 -17.01 -18.22
C LYS A 498 16.90 -18.47 -17.79
N ASP A 499 16.84 -19.37 -18.76
CA ASP A 499 17.08 -20.79 -18.49
C ASP A 499 18.47 -20.93 -17.86
N ASP A 500 18.58 -21.65 -16.73
CA ASP A 500 19.87 -21.86 -16.08
C ASP A 500 20.75 -22.70 -17.04
N PRO A 501 21.87 -22.16 -17.56
CA PRO A 501 22.75 -22.92 -18.44
C PRO A 501 23.43 -24.11 -17.74
N ARG A 502 23.20 -24.32 -16.43
CA ARG A 502 23.78 -25.42 -15.62
C ARG A 502 22.83 -26.59 -15.39
N GLY A 503 21.66 -26.60 -16.02
CA GLY A 503 20.68 -27.70 -15.93
C GLY A 503 20.69 -28.63 -17.14
N ASP A 504 21.72 -29.49 -17.24
CA ASP A 504 21.72 -30.76 -17.99
C ASP A 504 22.59 -31.79 -17.26
#